data_AF-A0A5C8JNZ5-F1
#
_entry.id   AF-A0A5C8JNZ5-F1
#
_cell.length_a   1.000
_cell.length_b   1.000
_cell.length_c   1.000
_cell.angle_alpha   90.00
_cell.angle_beta   90.00
_cell.angle_gamma   90.00
#
_symmetry.space_group_name_H-M   'P 1'
#
loop_
_entity.id
_entity.type
_entity.pdbx_description
1 polymer ?
#
loop_
_entity_poly.entity_id
_entity_poly.type
_entity_poly.pdbx_seq_one_letter_code
_entity_poly.pdbx_strand_id
1 'polypeptide(L)'
;MNPVDRTPDVLRRFAEARVWAAARAPYLASALFALRPVVLEPYLDDVTGEPVADAEFRAFPADTRWHVHLDPGTTLATPAGEIGWWLLHHIGHLVRHHAARSPGPSPHWIQAADAEVNDDLEAGAPAGVISPRALGLPEGRMAEEYLSLIEVLDAAHRRGGRPLAELIDCGSAADGVERPYEISGGGLDGVERDILELAIAREIETRAAARSPVAGGWRRWAGERLRPAVDWRAELRARVRRGVRQASGRVDFSYRRPARRPPVNGVVLPAMVAPAPEIVLVADTSGSIPQPMLARFLAEITALARGPGRRLRVICCDLHAHPVQTVRRTEDIELTGGGGTDLREGIAAALALRPRPDLVVVLTDGQTPWPEHRPPVPVLVGLVGTGRPPAWAHTVTIRDEDLDRERS
;
A
#
# COMPACT_ATOMS: atom_id res chain seq x y z
N MET A 1 -48.52 -23.79 15.65
CA MET A 1 -47.63 -24.74 14.97
C MET A 1 -46.22 -24.32 15.32
N ASN A 2 -45.37 -25.16 15.90
CA ASN A 2 -43.98 -24.73 16.16
C ASN A 2 -43.33 -24.46 14.79
N PRO A 3 -42.74 -23.28 14.56
CA PRO A 3 -42.06 -23.01 13.31
C PRO A 3 -40.96 -24.05 13.11
N VAL A 4 -40.90 -24.63 11.91
CA VAL A 4 -39.87 -25.60 11.55
C VAL A 4 -38.55 -24.83 11.46
N ASP A 5 -37.53 -25.25 12.21
CA ASP A 5 -36.20 -24.66 12.10
C ASP A 5 -35.63 -24.89 10.70
N ARG A 6 -35.58 -23.83 9.90
CA ARG A 6 -35.10 -23.81 8.52
C ARG A 6 -33.58 -23.61 8.41
N THR A 7 -32.86 -23.45 9.53
CA THR A 7 -31.41 -23.22 9.54
C THR A 7 -30.62 -24.26 8.71
N PRO A 8 -30.92 -25.57 8.76
CA PRO A 8 -30.21 -26.55 7.93
C PRO A 8 -30.43 -26.37 6.42
N ASP A 9 -31.60 -25.88 5.99
CA ASP A 9 -31.89 -25.59 4.59
C ASP A 9 -31.09 -24.36 4.12
N VAL A 10 -31.03 -23.31 4.95
CA VAL A 10 -30.26 -22.07 4.69
C VAL A 10 -28.77 -22.39 4.53
N LEU A 11 -28.18 -23.14 5.46
CA LEU A 11 -26.77 -23.50 5.40
C LEU A 11 -26.44 -24.41 4.21
N ARG A 12 -27.38 -25.28 3.79
CA ARG A 12 -27.22 -26.08 2.57
C ARG A 12 -27.17 -25.20 1.33
N ARG A 13 -28.09 -24.25 1.19
CA ARG A 13 -28.11 -23.30 0.08
C ARG A 13 -26.81 -22.48 0.02
N PHE A 14 -26.32 -22.02 1.17
CA PHE A 14 -25.05 -21.31 1.26
C PHE A 14 -23.85 -22.19 0.86
N ALA A 15 -23.84 -23.47 1.25
CA ALA A 15 -22.83 -24.42 0.81
C ALA A 15 -22.86 -24.66 -0.71
N GLU A 16 -24.05 -24.80 -1.31
CA GLU A 16 -24.22 -24.90 -2.77
C GLU A 16 -23.63 -23.66 -3.48
N ALA A 17 -23.91 -22.46 -2.95
CA ALA A 17 -23.41 -21.20 -3.49
C ALA A 17 -21.88 -21.13 -3.46
N ARG A 18 -21.24 -21.60 -2.38
CA ARG A 18 -19.77 -21.69 -2.28
C ARG A 18 -19.17 -22.60 -3.34
N VAL A 19 -19.76 -23.78 -3.55
CA VAL A 19 -19.27 -24.72 -4.58
C VAL A 19 -19.42 -24.10 -5.97
N TRP A 20 -20.56 -23.44 -6.24
CA TRP A 20 -20.79 -22.74 -7.50
C TRP A 20 -19.74 -21.63 -7.74
N ALA A 21 -19.44 -20.84 -6.70
CA ALA A 21 -18.48 -19.75 -6.76
C ALA A 21 -17.04 -20.27 -6.93
N ALA A 22 -16.66 -21.32 -6.19
CA ALA A 22 -15.35 -21.95 -6.29
C ALA A 22 -15.11 -22.58 -7.66
N ALA A 23 -16.15 -23.09 -8.34
CA ALA A 23 -16.02 -23.59 -9.70
C ALA A 23 -15.69 -22.48 -10.73
N ARG A 24 -16.11 -21.23 -10.47
CA ARG A 24 -15.93 -20.08 -11.37
C ARG A 24 -14.68 -19.25 -11.07
N ALA A 25 -14.37 -19.08 -9.80
CA ALA A 25 -13.17 -18.38 -9.33
C ALA A 25 -12.39 -19.29 -8.37
N PRO A 26 -11.76 -20.37 -8.87
CA PRO A 26 -11.17 -21.37 -7.98
C PRO A 26 -9.91 -20.85 -7.29
N TYR A 27 -9.35 -19.72 -7.73
CA TYR A 27 -8.30 -18.98 -7.04
C TYR A 27 -8.76 -18.27 -5.76
N LEU A 28 -10.07 -18.11 -5.56
CA LEU A 28 -10.68 -17.53 -4.36
C LEU A 28 -11.27 -18.61 -3.45
N ALA A 29 -11.04 -19.90 -3.73
CA ALA A 29 -11.64 -20.99 -2.96
C ALA A 29 -11.31 -20.90 -1.46
N SER A 30 -10.05 -20.61 -1.09
CA SER A 30 -9.66 -20.42 0.31
C SER A 30 -10.44 -19.29 0.98
N ALA A 31 -10.64 -18.17 0.29
CA ALA A 31 -11.47 -17.07 0.78
C ALA A 31 -12.94 -17.48 0.95
N LEU A 32 -13.53 -18.16 -0.04
CA LEU A 32 -14.91 -18.63 0.01
C LEU A 32 -15.17 -19.53 1.22
N PHE A 33 -14.24 -20.42 1.55
CA PHE A 33 -14.35 -21.30 2.70
C PHE A 33 -13.98 -20.63 4.03
N ALA A 34 -13.28 -19.50 3.99
CA ALA A 34 -12.95 -18.70 5.16
C ALA A 34 -14.09 -17.77 5.62
N LEU A 35 -15.01 -17.40 4.71
CA LEU A 35 -16.25 -16.72 5.08
C LEU A 35 -16.97 -17.55 6.17
N ARG A 36 -17.72 -16.90 7.07
CA ARG A 36 -18.48 -17.59 8.11
C ARG A 36 -19.96 -17.22 8.02
N PRO A 37 -20.87 -18.18 7.78
CA PRO A 37 -22.29 -17.86 7.73
C PRO A 37 -22.81 -17.51 9.12
N VAL A 38 -23.57 -16.44 9.22
CA VAL A 38 -24.35 -16.05 10.39
C VAL A 38 -25.81 -16.05 9.97
N VAL A 39 -26.58 -17.01 10.45
CA VAL A 39 -28.02 -17.11 10.13
C VAL A 39 -28.77 -16.17 11.06
N LEU A 40 -29.49 -15.22 10.48
CA LEU A 40 -30.26 -14.22 11.21
C LEU A 40 -31.58 -14.81 11.72
N GLU A 41 -32.18 -14.12 12.69
CA GLU A 41 -33.53 -14.47 13.14
C GLU A 41 -34.54 -14.24 12.01
N PRO A 42 -35.31 -15.26 11.61
CA PRO A 42 -36.22 -15.14 10.48
C PRO A 42 -37.44 -14.29 10.83
N TYR A 43 -37.83 -13.41 9.91
CA TYR A 43 -39.20 -12.90 9.89
C TYR A 43 -40.13 -13.96 9.28
N LEU A 44 -41.15 -14.37 10.02
CA LEU A 44 -42.08 -15.44 9.62
C LEU A 44 -43.42 -14.83 9.20
N ASP A 45 -44.00 -15.39 8.14
CA ASP A 45 -45.36 -15.05 7.72
C ASP A 45 -46.38 -15.58 8.75
N ASP A 46 -47.26 -14.70 9.24
CA ASP A 46 -48.20 -15.02 10.33
C ASP A 46 -49.20 -16.14 9.98
N VAL A 47 -49.43 -16.39 8.69
CA VAL A 47 -50.43 -17.37 8.21
C VAL A 47 -49.79 -18.72 7.91
N THR A 48 -48.67 -18.71 7.19
CA THR A 48 -47.99 -19.91 6.69
C THR A 48 -46.89 -20.40 7.65
N GLY A 49 -46.35 -19.51 8.48
CA GLY A 49 -45.20 -19.78 9.34
C GLY A 49 -43.89 -19.96 8.58
N GLU A 50 -43.86 -19.61 7.29
CA GLU A 50 -42.66 -19.70 6.45
C GLU A 50 -41.82 -18.41 6.54
N PRO A 51 -40.48 -18.49 6.43
CA PRO A 51 -39.64 -17.32 6.35
C PRO A 51 -39.97 -16.44 5.15
N VAL A 52 -40.11 -15.14 5.38
CA VAL A 52 -40.37 -14.14 4.35
C VAL A 52 -39.05 -13.49 3.96
N ALA A 53 -38.82 -13.35 2.64
CA ALA A 53 -37.62 -12.71 2.14
C ALA A 53 -37.59 -11.21 2.45
N ASP A 54 -36.47 -10.74 3.00
CA ASP A 54 -36.18 -9.34 3.23
C ASP A 54 -35.25 -8.78 2.14
N ALA A 55 -35.72 -7.73 1.45
CA ALA A 55 -34.99 -7.05 0.40
C ALA A 55 -33.72 -6.34 0.90
N GLU A 56 -33.64 -5.97 2.19
CA GLU A 56 -32.43 -5.38 2.79
C GLU A 56 -31.25 -6.35 2.75
N PHE A 57 -31.52 -7.66 2.89
CA PHE A 57 -30.50 -8.72 2.89
C PHE A 57 -30.26 -9.36 1.51
N ARG A 58 -30.76 -8.75 0.43
CA ARG A 58 -30.63 -9.30 -0.94
C ARG A 58 -29.19 -9.48 -1.42
N ALA A 59 -28.23 -8.82 -0.78
CA ALA A 59 -26.81 -8.94 -1.05
C ALA A 59 -26.06 -9.86 -0.10
N PHE A 60 -26.69 -10.40 0.94
CA PHE A 60 -26.01 -11.21 1.96
C PHE A 60 -24.81 -10.46 2.56
N PRO A 61 -25.02 -9.31 3.23
CA PRO A 61 -23.97 -8.39 3.63
C PRO A 61 -22.87 -9.07 4.44
N ALA A 62 -21.63 -8.61 4.24
CA ALA A 62 -20.46 -9.12 4.92
C ALA A 62 -19.88 -8.08 5.88
N ASP A 63 -19.29 -8.56 6.98
CA ASP A 63 -18.60 -7.70 7.94
C ASP A 63 -17.08 -7.82 7.87
N THR A 64 -16.38 -6.89 8.50
CA THR A 64 -14.91 -6.86 8.51
C THR A 64 -14.25 -8.09 9.16
N ARG A 65 -15.02 -8.94 9.84
CA ARG A 65 -14.58 -10.19 10.47
C ARG A 65 -14.84 -11.42 9.59
N TRP A 66 -15.25 -11.20 8.33
CA TRP A 66 -15.56 -12.23 7.33
C TRP A 66 -16.82 -13.04 7.64
N HIS A 67 -17.74 -12.52 8.46
CA HIS A 67 -19.07 -13.10 8.51
C HIS A 67 -19.88 -12.69 7.29
N VAL A 68 -20.78 -13.58 6.88
CA VAL A 68 -21.81 -13.32 5.86
C VAL A 68 -23.15 -13.53 6.52
N HIS A 69 -23.96 -12.49 6.55
CA HIS A 69 -25.24 -12.47 7.25
C HIS A 69 -26.35 -12.98 6.33
N LEU A 70 -27.02 -14.04 6.75
CA LEU A 70 -27.99 -14.81 5.97
C LEU A 70 -29.38 -14.64 6.57
N ASP A 71 -30.20 -13.80 5.95
CA ASP A 71 -31.65 -13.84 6.19
C ASP A 71 -32.22 -15.16 5.63
N PRO A 72 -32.94 -15.97 6.45
CA PRO A 72 -33.48 -17.25 5.99
C PRO A 72 -34.42 -17.15 4.80
N GLY A 73 -35.33 -16.16 4.78
CA GLY A 73 -36.30 -16.00 3.70
C GLY A 73 -35.63 -15.69 2.37
N THR A 74 -34.74 -14.70 2.38
CA THR A 74 -33.98 -14.26 1.20
C THR A 74 -33.03 -15.34 0.73
N THR A 75 -32.34 -16.04 1.64
CA THR A 75 -31.44 -17.14 1.26
C THR A 75 -32.18 -18.27 0.55
N LEU A 76 -33.34 -18.68 1.06
CA LEU A 76 -34.11 -19.79 0.47
C LEU A 76 -34.78 -19.41 -0.85
N ALA A 77 -35.19 -18.15 -1.01
CA ALA A 77 -35.77 -17.62 -2.25
C ALA A 77 -34.73 -17.38 -3.36
N THR A 78 -33.45 -17.18 -3.01
CA THR A 78 -32.41 -16.80 -3.97
C THR A 78 -31.70 -18.02 -4.58
N PRO A 79 -31.50 -18.08 -5.91
CA PRO A 79 -30.72 -19.15 -6.53
C PRO A 79 -29.27 -19.19 -6.04
N ALA A 80 -28.71 -20.39 -5.87
CA ALA A 80 -27.33 -20.57 -5.38
C ALA A 80 -26.27 -19.83 -6.21
N GLY A 81 -26.50 -19.66 -7.52
CA GLY A 81 -25.57 -18.92 -8.38
C GLY A 81 -25.52 -17.42 -8.10
N GLU A 82 -26.66 -16.82 -7.75
CA GLU A 82 -26.74 -15.41 -7.39
C GLU A 82 -26.09 -15.16 -6.02
N ILE A 83 -26.36 -16.03 -5.05
CA ILE A 83 -25.65 -16.01 -3.75
C ILE A 83 -24.15 -16.15 -3.98
N GLY A 84 -23.73 -17.10 -4.83
CA GLY A 84 -22.32 -17.33 -5.13
C GLY A 84 -21.64 -16.13 -5.76
N TRP A 85 -22.36 -15.35 -6.59
CA TRP A 85 -21.86 -14.07 -7.11
C TRP A 85 -21.64 -13.05 -5.98
N TRP A 86 -22.59 -12.89 -5.07
CA TRP A 86 -22.45 -12.01 -3.91
C TRP A 86 -21.29 -12.42 -2.99
N LEU A 87 -21.03 -13.72 -2.81
CA LEU A 87 -19.85 -14.17 -2.05
C LEU A 87 -18.53 -13.73 -2.70
N LEU A 88 -18.42 -13.80 -4.03
CA LEU A 88 -17.24 -13.32 -4.74
C LEU A 88 -17.09 -11.81 -4.62
N HIS A 89 -18.20 -11.09 -4.70
CA HIS A 89 -18.27 -9.65 -4.50
C HIS A 89 -17.77 -9.26 -3.09
N HIS A 90 -18.28 -9.89 -2.04
CA HIS A 90 -17.86 -9.60 -0.66
C HIS A 90 -16.39 -9.92 -0.40
N ILE A 91 -15.86 -10.99 -0.99
CA ILE A 91 -14.41 -11.26 -0.95
C ILE A 91 -13.64 -10.09 -1.57
N GLY A 92 -14.16 -9.50 -2.64
CA GLY A 92 -13.63 -8.28 -3.25
C GLY A 92 -13.49 -7.13 -2.25
N HIS A 93 -14.54 -6.80 -1.51
CA HIS A 93 -14.48 -5.75 -0.47
C HIS A 93 -13.48 -6.08 0.64
N LEU A 94 -13.52 -7.32 1.13
CA LEU A 94 -12.70 -7.77 2.27
C LEU A 94 -11.21 -7.71 1.97
N VAL A 95 -10.77 -8.26 0.83
CA VAL A 95 -9.34 -8.35 0.49
C VAL A 95 -8.76 -7.03 -0.02
N ARG A 96 -9.61 -6.12 -0.51
CA ARG A 96 -9.24 -4.76 -0.89
C ARG A 96 -9.30 -3.77 0.27
N HIS A 97 -9.70 -4.24 1.46
CA HIS A 97 -9.80 -3.46 2.68
C HIS A 97 -10.65 -2.19 2.51
N HIS A 98 -11.78 -2.28 1.81
CA HIS A 98 -12.65 -1.12 1.56
C HIS A 98 -13.12 -0.45 2.86
N ALA A 99 -13.46 -1.23 3.87
CA ALA A 99 -13.76 -0.71 5.21
C ALA A 99 -12.66 0.21 5.79
N ALA A 100 -11.38 -0.13 5.59
CA ALA A 100 -10.25 0.64 6.11
C ALA A 100 -9.87 1.83 5.21
N ARG A 101 -10.21 1.76 3.91
CA ARG A 101 -9.97 2.82 2.92
C ARG A 101 -11.09 3.86 2.88
N SER A 102 -12.26 3.53 3.41
CA SER A 102 -13.41 4.41 3.51
C SER A 102 -13.05 5.74 4.18
N PRO A 103 -13.35 6.90 3.56
CA PRO A 103 -13.13 8.21 4.17
C PRO A 103 -14.15 8.51 5.29
N GLY A 104 -15.10 7.61 5.52
CA GLY A 104 -16.23 7.74 6.45
C GLY A 104 -17.56 7.36 5.79
N PRO A 105 -18.68 7.47 6.52
CA PRO A 105 -19.99 7.10 6.00
C PRO A 105 -20.36 7.95 4.78
N SER A 106 -20.34 7.34 3.59
CA SER A 106 -20.59 8.03 2.33
C SER A 106 -21.28 7.09 1.34
N PRO A 107 -22.48 7.43 0.86
CA PRO A 107 -23.14 6.74 -0.26
C PRO A 107 -22.22 6.58 -1.47
N HIS A 108 -21.47 7.63 -1.83
CA HIS A 108 -20.58 7.59 -2.99
C HIS A 108 -19.40 6.65 -2.79
N TRP A 109 -18.92 6.47 -1.55
CA TRP A 109 -17.89 5.48 -1.25
C TRP A 109 -18.39 4.07 -1.52
N ILE A 110 -19.61 3.73 -1.06
CA ILE A 110 -20.22 2.41 -1.30
C ILE A 110 -20.34 2.16 -2.81
N GLN A 111 -20.85 3.14 -3.57
CA GLN A 111 -20.98 3.02 -5.03
C GLN A 111 -19.62 2.84 -5.73
N ALA A 112 -18.60 3.55 -5.26
CA ALA A 112 -17.25 3.45 -5.80
C ALA A 112 -16.58 2.12 -5.47
N ALA A 113 -16.76 1.62 -4.24
CA ALA A 113 -16.28 0.33 -3.79
C ALA A 113 -16.94 -0.82 -4.57
N ASP A 114 -18.27 -0.75 -4.76
CA ASP A 114 -19.00 -1.72 -5.57
C ASP A 114 -18.54 -1.69 -7.03
N ALA A 115 -18.32 -0.49 -7.60
CA ALA A 115 -17.80 -0.35 -8.95
C ALA A 115 -16.41 -0.99 -9.11
N GLU A 116 -15.49 -0.78 -8.15
CA GLU A 116 -14.16 -1.43 -8.16
C GLU A 116 -14.27 -2.96 -8.12
N VAL A 117 -15.16 -3.51 -7.28
CA VAL A 117 -15.33 -4.97 -7.15
C VAL A 117 -16.01 -5.57 -8.39
N ASN A 118 -17.09 -4.93 -8.86
CA ASN A 118 -17.94 -5.47 -9.92
C ASN A 118 -17.30 -5.41 -11.30
N ASP A 119 -16.26 -4.58 -11.47
CA ASP A 119 -15.35 -4.58 -12.64
C ASP A 119 -14.74 -5.98 -12.91
N ASP A 120 -14.48 -6.75 -11.84
CA ASP A 120 -13.95 -8.11 -11.95
C ASP A 120 -15.04 -9.20 -12.06
N LEU A 121 -16.33 -8.84 -11.93
CA LEU A 121 -17.46 -9.77 -11.74
C LEU A 121 -18.63 -9.57 -12.72
N GLU A 122 -18.43 -8.88 -13.85
CA GLU A 122 -19.52 -8.52 -14.76
C GLU A 122 -20.34 -9.72 -15.30
N ALA A 123 -19.73 -10.89 -15.47
CA ALA A 123 -20.42 -12.08 -15.98
C ALA A 123 -21.40 -12.67 -14.94
N GLY A 124 -22.71 -12.54 -15.20
CA GLY A 124 -23.75 -13.11 -14.34
C GLY A 124 -24.14 -12.22 -13.16
N ALA A 125 -23.85 -10.93 -13.24
CA ALA A 125 -24.24 -9.93 -12.25
C ALA A 125 -25.77 -9.90 -11.99
N PRO A 126 -26.21 -9.85 -10.72
CA PRO A 126 -27.60 -9.65 -10.35
C PRO A 126 -28.15 -8.32 -10.87
N ALA A 127 -29.47 -8.23 -11.00
CA ALA A 127 -30.10 -6.99 -11.47
C ALA A 127 -29.94 -5.84 -10.47
N GLY A 128 -29.50 -4.68 -10.96
CA GLY A 128 -29.40 -3.45 -10.19
C GLY A 128 -28.07 -3.24 -9.46
N VAL A 129 -27.09 -4.15 -9.61
CA VAL A 129 -25.76 -3.95 -9.05
C VAL A 129 -25.02 -2.81 -9.75
N ILE A 130 -24.16 -2.14 -8.99
CA ILE A 130 -23.40 -0.99 -9.47
C ILE A 130 -22.14 -1.49 -10.17
N SER A 131 -21.96 -1.11 -11.43
CA SER A 131 -20.72 -1.37 -12.17
C SER A 131 -20.22 -0.11 -12.86
N PRO A 132 -18.93 -0.03 -13.22
CA PRO A 132 -18.38 1.11 -13.94
C PRO A 132 -19.19 1.40 -15.22
N ARG A 133 -19.56 0.35 -15.95
CA ARG A 133 -20.40 0.43 -17.14
C ARG A 133 -21.80 0.97 -16.85
N ALA A 134 -22.45 0.55 -15.76
CA ALA A 134 -23.76 1.06 -15.37
C ALA A 134 -23.71 2.56 -15.01
N LEU A 135 -22.57 3.02 -14.50
CA LEU A 135 -22.30 4.42 -14.17
C LEU A 135 -21.81 5.25 -15.37
N GLY A 136 -21.51 4.63 -16.51
CA GLY A 136 -20.89 5.30 -17.66
C GLY A 136 -19.44 5.74 -17.41
N LEU A 137 -18.75 5.07 -16.49
CA LEU A 137 -17.38 5.36 -16.08
C LEU A 137 -16.39 4.36 -16.72
N PRO A 138 -15.10 4.73 -16.86
CA PRO A 138 -14.09 3.82 -17.35
C PRO A 138 -13.87 2.64 -16.39
N GLU A 139 -13.68 1.45 -16.95
CA GLU A 139 -13.32 0.21 -16.24
C GLU A 139 -11.88 0.27 -15.67
N GLY A 140 -11.57 -0.64 -14.75
CA GLY A 140 -10.20 -0.87 -14.26
C GLY A 140 -9.66 0.12 -13.24
N ARG A 141 -10.51 0.91 -12.56
CA ARG A 141 -10.09 1.92 -11.58
C ARG A 141 -10.22 1.45 -10.13
N MET A 142 -9.53 2.13 -9.23
CA MET A 142 -9.68 1.95 -7.78
C MET A 142 -10.91 2.71 -7.25
N ALA A 143 -11.41 2.32 -6.07
CA ALA A 143 -12.54 2.97 -5.40
C ALA A 143 -12.31 4.47 -5.19
N GLU A 144 -11.11 4.94 -4.86
CA GLU A 144 -10.83 6.37 -4.68
C GLU A 144 -10.92 7.16 -6.00
N GLU A 145 -10.50 6.54 -7.11
CA GLU A 145 -10.66 7.11 -8.45
C GLU A 145 -12.14 7.15 -8.84
N TYR A 146 -12.90 6.08 -8.59
CA TYR A 146 -14.34 6.05 -8.82
C TYR A 146 -15.09 7.06 -7.95
N LEU A 147 -14.74 7.19 -6.67
CA LEU A 147 -15.32 8.18 -5.77
C LEU A 147 -15.18 9.59 -6.35
N SER A 148 -13.96 9.95 -6.77
CA SER A 148 -13.67 11.25 -7.37
C SER A 148 -14.53 11.50 -8.62
N LEU A 149 -14.70 10.48 -9.47
CA LEU A 149 -15.53 10.58 -10.67
C LEU A 149 -17.02 10.70 -10.35
N ILE A 150 -17.52 9.93 -9.39
CA ILE A 150 -18.91 9.94 -8.94
C ILE A 150 -19.26 11.29 -8.31
N GLU A 151 -18.39 11.87 -7.49
CA GLU A 151 -18.61 13.19 -6.90
C GLU A 151 -18.69 14.29 -7.97
N VAL A 152 -17.88 14.21 -9.02
CA VAL A 152 -17.94 15.12 -10.17
C VAL A 152 -19.26 14.92 -10.93
N LEU A 153 -19.69 13.68 -11.15
CA LEU A 153 -20.96 13.37 -11.80
C LEU A 153 -22.15 13.90 -10.99
N ASP A 154 -22.22 13.62 -9.68
CA ASP A 154 -23.31 14.09 -8.81
C ASP A 154 -23.40 15.63 -8.75
N ALA A 155 -22.26 16.32 -8.74
CA ALA A 155 -22.22 17.78 -8.85
C ALA A 155 -22.80 18.30 -10.18
N ALA A 156 -22.62 17.56 -11.28
CA ALA A 156 -23.25 17.87 -12.56
C ALA A 156 -24.74 17.49 -12.59
N HIS A 157 -25.09 16.42 -11.89
CA HIS A 157 -26.41 15.79 -11.88
C HIS A 157 -27.48 16.55 -11.14
N ARG A 158 -27.09 17.32 -10.11
CA ARG A 158 -27.92 18.33 -9.44
C ARG A 158 -28.47 19.42 -10.39
N ARG A 159 -28.11 19.37 -11.68
CA ARG A 159 -28.65 20.19 -12.78
C ARG A 159 -29.62 19.45 -13.73
N GLY A 160 -30.11 18.25 -13.35
CA GLY A 160 -31.21 17.57 -14.05
C GLY A 160 -30.94 16.15 -14.57
N GLY A 161 -30.05 15.37 -13.95
CA GLY A 161 -29.77 13.98 -14.37
C GLY A 161 -30.60 12.89 -13.65
N ARG A 162 -30.47 11.63 -14.11
CA ARG A 162 -31.14 10.43 -13.55
C ARG A 162 -30.45 9.83 -12.31
N PRO A 163 -31.06 9.76 -11.13
CA PRO A 163 -30.39 9.33 -9.89
C PRO A 163 -29.57 8.04 -10.06
N LEU A 164 -28.41 7.97 -9.40
CA LEU A 164 -27.62 6.74 -9.35
C LEU A 164 -28.46 5.59 -8.76
N ALA A 165 -28.14 4.35 -9.14
CA ALA A 165 -28.84 3.16 -8.68
C ALA A 165 -28.99 3.13 -7.15
N GLU A 166 -30.07 2.51 -6.68
CA GLU A 166 -30.31 2.30 -5.24
C GLU A 166 -29.12 1.59 -4.60
N LEU A 167 -28.72 2.09 -3.42
CA LEU A 167 -27.64 1.49 -2.66
C LEU A 167 -28.08 0.11 -2.19
N ILE A 168 -27.21 -0.87 -2.40
CA ILE A 168 -27.38 -2.21 -1.88
C ILE A 168 -26.48 -2.32 -0.64
N ASP A 169 -27.02 -2.76 0.49
CA ASP A 169 -26.21 -2.88 1.69
C ASP A 169 -25.26 -4.08 1.58
N CYS A 170 -23.97 -3.78 1.51
CA CYS A 170 -22.91 -4.78 1.49
C CYS A 170 -22.33 -5.06 2.88
N GLY A 171 -22.83 -4.40 3.93
CA GLY A 171 -22.36 -4.49 5.30
C GLY A 171 -21.07 -3.72 5.56
N SER A 172 -20.54 -3.83 6.78
CA SER A 172 -19.36 -3.08 7.21
C SER A 172 -18.07 -3.44 6.45
N ALA A 173 -18.03 -4.55 5.71
CA ALA A 173 -16.90 -4.87 4.84
C ALA A 173 -16.67 -3.80 3.75
N ALA A 174 -17.74 -3.12 3.31
CA ALA A 174 -17.67 -2.12 2.27
C ALA A 174 -17.26 -0.72 2.77
N ASP A 175 -17.78 -0.28 3.92
CA ASP A 175 -17.67 1.12 4.37
C ASP A 175 -17.09 1.29 5.79
N GLY A 176 -16.90 0.20 6.52
CA GLY A 176 -16.41 0.19 7.91
C GLY A 176 -17.44 0.59 8.96
N VAL A 177 -18.71 0.73 8.60
CA VAL A 177 -19.79 1.13 9.51
C VAL A 177 -20.54 -0.11 9.99
N GLU A 178 -20.44 -0.42 11.28
CA GLU A 178 -21.14 -1.58 11.87
C GLU A 178 -22.66 -1.44 11.76
N ARG A 179 -23.33 -2.54 11.43
CA ARG A 179 -24.80 -2.62 11.29
C ARG A 179 -25.45 -3.31 12.49
N PRO A 180 -26.73 -3.05 12.80
CA PRO A 180 -27.40 -3.66 13.95
C PRO A 180 -27.48 -5.19 13.94
N TYR A 181 -27.47 -5.80 12.75
CA TYR A 181 -27.48 -7.26 12.57
C TYR A 181 -26.09 -7.89 12.70
N GLU A 182 -25.01 -7.10 12.74
CA GLU A 182 -23.66 -7.62 12.84
C GLU A 182 -23.37 -8.12 14.26
N ILE A 183 -22.73 -9.29 14.33
CA ILE A 183 -22.42 -9.93 15.62
C ILE A 183 -21.02 -9.55 16.09
N SER A 184 -20.88 -9.36 17.40
CA SER A 184 -19.58 -9.16 18.03
C SER A 184 -18.85 -10.49 18.25
N GLY A 185 -17.60 -10.58 17.80
CA GLY A 185 -16.73 -11.75 18.05
C GLY A 185 -16.92 -12.89 17.04
N GLY A 186 -16.04 -13.90 17.08
CA GLY A 186 -15.93 -14.91 16.01
C GLY A 186 -15.26 -14.36 14.74
N GLY A 187 -15.14 -15.13 13.67
CA GLY A 187 -14.51 -14.66 12.42
C GLY A 187 -12.99 -14.75 12.41
N LEU A 188 -12.38 -14.12 11.41
CA LEU A 188 -10.92 -14.09 11.23
C LEU A 188 -10.31 -12.93 12.02
N ASP A 189 -9.15 -13.19 12.65
CA ASP A 189 -8.31 -12.12 13.17
C ASP A 189 -7.41 -11.50 12.08
N GLY A 190 -6.69 -10.43 12.44
CA GLY A 190 -5.83 -9.72 11.48
C GLY A 190 -4.70 -10.57 10.91
N VAL A 191 -4.13 -11.49 11.69
CA VAL A 191 -3.02 -12.35 11.26
C VAL A 191 -3.54 -13.47 10.36
N GLU A 192 -4.64 -14.11 10.74
CA GLU A 192 -5.30 -15.14 9.94
C GLU A 192 -5.73 -14.57 8.57
N ARG A 193 -6.28 -13.34 8.56
CA ARG A 193 -6.61 -12.61 7.34
C ARG A 193 -5.37 -12.34 6.48
N ASP A 194 -4.29 -11.85 7.07
CA ASP A 194 -3.06 -11.55 6.32
C ASP A 194 -2.44 -12.80 5.68
N ILE A 195 -2.48 -13.94 6.38
CA ILE A 195 -2.03 -15.24 5.87
C ILE A 195 -2.93 -15.69 4.72
N LEU A 196 -4.26 -15.58 4.89
CA LEU A 196 -5.25 -15.92 3.87
C LEU A 196 -5.05 -15.10 2.59
N GLU A 197 -4.88 -13.78 2.70
CA GLU A 197 -4.65 -12.90 1.56
C GLU A 197 -3.36 -13.23 0.82
N LEU A 198 -2.27 -13.50 1.53
CA LEU A 198 -1.01 -13.95 0.92
C LEU A 198 -1.18 -15.26 0.15
N ALA A 199 -1.95 -16.21 0.70
CA ALA A 199 -2.24 -17.47 0.04
C ALA A 199 -3.08 -17.27 -1.24
N ILE A 200 -4.11 -16.43 -1.19
CA ILE A 200 -4.94 -16.08 -2.35
C ILE A 200 -4.11 -15.39 -3.43
N ALA A 201 -3.29 -14.42 -3.05
CA ALA A 201 -2.45 -13.69 -3.99
C ALA A 201 -1.45 -14.64 -4.69
N ARG A 202 -0.87 -15.60 -3.95
CA ARG A 202 0.02 -16.61 -4.54
C ARG A 202 -0.70 -17.55 -5.50
N GLU A 203 -1.92 -17.99 -5.16
CA GLU A 203 -2.74 -18.83 -6.03
C GLU A 203 -3.11 -18.11 -7.34
N ILE A 204 -3.44 -16.81 -7.25
CA ILE A 204 -3.66 -15.96 -8.42
C ILE A 204 -2.42 -15.88 -9.31
N GLU A 205 -1.23 -15.61 -8.74
CA GLU A 205 0.03 -15.57 -9.50
C GLU A 205 0.32 -16.92 -10.19
N THR A 206 0.16 -18.04 -9.48
CA THR A 206 0.38 -19.39 -10.02
C THR A 206 -0.51 -19.66 -11.24
N ARG A 207 -1.80 -19.31 -11.16
CA ARG A 207 -2.73 -19.46 -12.28
C ARG A 207 -2.45 -18.54 -13.44
N ALA A 208 -2.12 -17.28 -13.16
CA ALA A 208 -1.73 -16.33 -14.18
C ALA A 208 -0.48 -16.81 -14.93
N ALA A 209 0.50 -17.36 -14.21
CA ALA A 209 1.70 -17.97 -14.81
C ALA A 209 1.36 -19.22 -15.64
N ALA A 210 0.39 -20.02 -15.20
CA ALA A 210 -0.16 -21.15 -15.96
C ALA A 210 -1.09 -20.72 -17.12
N ARG A 211 -1.17 -19.42 -17.44
CA ARG A 211 -2.04 -18.84 -18.50
C ARG A 211 -3.51 -19.19 -18.34
N SER A 212 -3.96 -19.47 -17.11
CA SER A 212 -5.37 -19.66 -16.80
C SER A 212 -6.09 -18.31 -16.72
N PRO A 213 -7.36 -18.21 -17.13
CA PRO A 213 -8.13 -16.97 -17.03
C PRO A 213 -8.24 -16.48 -15.58
N VAL A 214 -7.87 -15.22 -15.35
CA VAL A 214 -8.06 -14.47 -14.10
C VAL A 214 -8.43 -13.03 -14.48
N ALA A 215 -9.39 -12.40 -13.80
CA ALA A 215 -9.75 -11.02 -14.10
C ALA A 215 -8.57 -10.05 -13.87
N GLY A 216 -8.61 -8.89 -14.53
CA GLY A 216 -7.52 -7.92 -14.50
C GLY A 216 -7.27 -7.34 -13.11
N GLY A 217 -8.35 -6.97 -12.40
CA GLY A 217 -8.27 -6.41 -11.05
C GLY A 217 -7.68 -7.40 -10.04
N TRP A 218 -8.10 -8.66 -10.09
CA TRP A 218 -7.51 -9.73 -9.27
C TRP A 218 -6.00 -9.91 -9.49
N ARG A 219 -5.54 -9.83 -10.75
CA ARG A 219 -4.09 -9.90 -11.05
C ARG A 219 -3.34 -8.70 -10.50
N ARG A 220 -3.89 -7.48 -10.63
CA ARG A 220 -3.29 -6.26 -10.06
C ARG A 220 -3.20 -6.35 -8.55
N TRP A 221 -4.31 -6.65 -7.88
CA TRP A 221 -4.39 -6.81 -6.43
C TRP A 221 -3.37 -7.84 -5.91
N ALA A 222 -3.28 -9.02 -6.54
CA ALA A 222 -2.32 -10.04 -6.13
C ALA A 222 -0.86 -9.58 -6.28
N GLY A 223 -0.55 -8.87 -7.37
CA GLY A 223 0.75 -8.27 -7.61
C GLY A 223 1.12 -7.26 -6.51
N GLU A 224 0.21 -6.34 -6.19
CA GLU A 224 0.41 -5.35 -5.13
C GLU A 224 0.53 -5.99 -3.75
N ARG A 225 -0.24 -7.04 -3.47
CA ARG A 225 -0.21 -7.74 -2.18
C ARG A 225 1.07 -8.54 -1.94
N LEU A 226 1.64 -9.15 -2.99
CA LEU A 226 2.88 -9.93 -2.93
C LEU A 226 4.14 -9.08 -3.10
N ARG A 227 4.01 -7.95 -3.78
CA ARG A 227 5.10 -7.01 -4.05
C ARG A 227 4.64 -5.61 -3.66
N PRO A 228 4.36 -5.37 -2.36
CA PRO A 228 3.96 -4.05 -1.91
C PRO A 228 5.01 -3.05 -2.36
N ALA A 229 4.57 -1.99 -3.04
CA ALA A 229 5.44 -0.89 -3.42
C ALA A 229 6.01 -0.31 -2.12
N VAL A 230 7.28 -0.62 -1.85
CA VAL A 230 7.97 -0.02 -0.72
C VAL A 230 8.09 1.44 -1.07
N ASP A 231 7.55 2.35 -0.24
CA ASP A 231 7.91 3.76 -0.30
C ASP A 231 9.41 3.83 0.02
N TRP A 232 10.23 3.68 -1.02
CA TRP A 232 11.68 3.69 -0.92
C TRP A 232 12.14 5.02 -0.33
N ARG A 233 11.35 6.10 -0.44
CA ARG A 233 11.61 7.37 0.23
C ARG A 233 11.36 7.24 1.73
N ALA A 234 10.25 6.64 2.19
CA ALA A 234 10.06 6.37 3.62
C ALA A 234 11.18 5.50 4.19
N GLU A 235 11.59 4.45 3.48
CA GLU A 235 12.72 3.62 3.90
C GLU A 235 14.02 4.41 3.93
N LEU A 236 14.37 5.13 2.85
CA LEU A 236 15.53 6.01 2.77
C LEU A 236 15.53 7.05 3.88
N ARG A 237 14.39 7.71 4.13
CA ARG A 237 14.19 8.68 5.21
C ARG A 237 14.43 8.04 6.57
N ALA A 238 13.92 6.84 6.83
CA ALA A 238 14.13 6.13 8.08
C ALA A 238 15.61 5.76 8.28
N ARG A 239 16.27 5.26 7.22
CA ARG A 239 17.69 4.86 7.26
C ARG A 239 18.63 6.05 7.40
N VAL A 240 18.41 7.13 6.65
CA VAL A 240 19.15 8.40 6.79
C VAL A 240 18.95 8.97 8.19
N ARG A 241 17.71 9.04 8.72
CA ARG A 241 17.45 9.51 10.09
C ARG A 241 18.15 8.65 11.14
N ARG A 242 18.19 7.33 10.96
CA ARG A 242 18.91 6.41 11.86
C ARG A 242 20.42 6.67 11.84
N GLY A 243 21.02 6.81 10.65
CA GLY A 243 22.44 7.15 10.52
C GLY A 243 22.77 8.51 11.14
N VAL A 244 21.91 9.51 10.91
CA VAL A 244 21.99 10.84 11.54
C VAL A 244 21.89 10.74 13.07
N ARG A 245 20.94 9.98 13.63
CA ARG A 245 20.79 9.83 15.08
C ARG A 245 22.00 9.14 15.73
N GLN A 246 22.59 8.14 15.05
CA GLN A 246 23.82 7.50 15.51
C GLN A 246 25.00 8.49 15.55
N ALA A 247 25.07 9.43 14.60
CA ALA A 247 26.06 10.50 14.58
C ALA A 247 25.80 11.58 15.65
N SER A 248 24.56 12.08 15.74
CA SER A 248 24.16 13.13 16.69
C SER A 248 24.14 12.68 18.16
N GLY A 249 24.15 11.37 18.43
CA GLY A 249 24.36 10.82 19.77
C GLY A 249 25.76 11.13 20.35
N ARG A 250 26.67 11.66 19.53
CA ARG A 250 27.95 12.24 19.95
C ARG A 250 27.72 13.68 20.41
N VAL A 251 27.20 13.82 21.63
CA VAL A 251 27.06 15.15 22.26
C VAL A 251 28.45 15.71 22.57
N ASP A 252 28.74 16.91 22.08
CA ASP A 252 30.04 17.56 22.22
C ASP A 252 29.95 18.78 23.14
N PHE A 253 31.06 19.08 23.83
CA PHE A 253 31.18 20.19 24.76
C PHE A 253 31.82 21.38 24.05
N SER A 254 31.08 22.48 23.86
CA SER A 254 31.60 23.69 23.22
C SER A 254 31.80 24.82 24.23
N TYR A 255 33.01 25.41 24.23
CA TYR A 255 33.32 26.66 24.95
C TYR A 255 33.14 27.91 24.09
N ARG A 256 32.79 27.77 22.80
CA ARG A 256 32.58 28.91 21.88
C ARG A 256 31.43 29.80 22.31
N ARG A 257 30.45 29.23 23.00
CA ARG A 257 29.35 29.96 23.63
C ARG A 257 29.09 29.31 25.00
N PRO A 258 29.66 29.86 26.08
CA PRO A 258 29.47 29.33 27.43
C PRO A 258 28.00 29.17 27.78
N ALA A 259 27.67 28.17 28.59
CA ALA A 259 26.32 27.98 29.08
C ALA A 259 25.82 29.27 29.76
N ARG A 260 24.57 29.68 29.52
CA ARG A 260 23.98 30.90 30.12
C ARG A 260 23.78 30.79 31.64
N ARG A 261 23.99 29.60 32.22
CA ARG A 261 23.91 29.40 33.66
C ARG A 261 25.11 30.09 34.32
N PRO A 262 24.88 30.84 35.42
CA PRO A 262 25.96 31.50 36.13
C PRO A 262 27.02 30.45 36.55
N PRO A 263 28.32 30.76 36.36
CA PRO A 263 29.38 29.83 36.68
C PRO A 263 29.37 29.51 38.18
N VAL A 264 29.38 28.23 38.52
CA VAL A 264 29.59 27.80 39.91
C VAL A 264 31.10 27.88 40.18
N ASN A 265 31.50 28.67 41.17
CA ASN A 265 32.89 28.82 41.61
C ASN A 265 33.90 29.26 40.51
N GLY A 266 33.47 30.11 39.56
CA GLY A 266 34.38 30.65 38.53
C GLY A 266 34.74 29.67 37.39
N VAL A 267 34.15 28.47 37.37
CA VAL A 267 34.34 27.50 36.28
C VAL A 267 33.39 27.82 35.13
N VAL A 268 33.94 28.13 33.96
CA VAL A 268 33.17 28.29 32.72
C VAL A 268 32.67 26.92 32.27
N LEU A 269 31.35 26.71 32.31
CA LEU A 269 30.75 25.45 31.88
C LEU A 269 30.59 25.41 30.34
N PRO A 270 31.02 24.33 29.67
CA PRO A 270 30.78 24.15 28.24
C PRO A 270 29.27 24.02 27.96
N ALA A 271 28.84 24.52 26.80
CA ALA A 271 27.50 24.24 26.29
C ALA A 271 27.46 22.89 25.56
N MET A 272 26.41 22.12 25.81
CA MET A 272 26.12 20.92 25.02
C MET A 272 25.70 21.34 23.63
N VAL A 273 26.44 20.92 22.61
CA VAL A 273 26.06 21.10 21.21
C VAL A 273 25.77 19.74 20.59
N ALA A 274 24.71 19.67 19.78
CA ALA A 274 24.47 18.56 18.87
C ALA A 274 24.94 19.01 17.47
N PRO A 275 26.18 18.72 17.06
CA PRO A 275 26.64 19.09 15.74
C PRO A 275 25.74 18.45 14.68
N ALA A 276 25.44 19.22 13.63
CA ALA A 276 24.71 18.71 12.49
C ALA A 276 25.54 17.61 11.82
N PRO A 277 24.95 16.44 11.49
CA PRO A 277 25.69 15.36 10.87
C PRO A 277 26.15 15.75 9.46
N GLU A 278 27.39 15.42 9.14
CA GLU A 278 28.01 15.64 7.84
C GLU A 278 27.62 14.50 6.88
N ILE A 279 26.75 14.78 5.91
CA ILE A 279 26.31 13.79 4.92
C ILE A 279 27.01 14.08 3.59
N VAL A 280 27.65 13.06 3.02
CA VAL A 280 28.25 13.11 1.68
C VAL A 280 27.51 12.14 0.78
N LEU A 281 27.12 12.61 -0.41
CA LEU A 281 26.50 11.82 -1.46
C LEU A 281 27.52 11.54 -2.56
N VAL A 282 27.73 10.28 -2.89
CA VAL A 282 28.46 9.82 -4.06
C VAL A 282 27.43 9.43 -5.11
N ALA A 283 27.36 10.21 -6.19
CA ALA A 283 26.46 9.96 -7.30
C ALA A 283 27.22 9.25 -8.42
N ASP A 284 26.85 8.00 -8.70
CA ASP A 284 27.30 7.30 -9.88
C ASP A 284 26.73 8.00 -11.12
N THR A 285 27.63 8.46 -12.00
CA THR A 285 27.28 9.18 -13.24
C THR A 285 27.58 8.33 -14.48
N SER A 286 27.70 7.01 -14.31
CA SER A 286 27.83 6.10 -15.44
C SER A 286 26.58 6.10 -16.33
N GLY A 287 26.77 5.77 -17.60
CA GLY A 287 25.71 5.82 -18.61
C GLY A 287 24.54 4.85 -18.38
N SER A 288 24.66 3.93 -17.41
CA SER A 288 23.60 2.96 -17.05
C SER A 288 22.53 3.54 -16.12
N ILE A 289 22.72 4.75 -15.58
CA ILE A 289 21.77 5.39 -14.65
C ILE A 289 20.94 6.45 -15.37
N PRO A 290 19.60 6.32 -15.43
CA PRO A 290 18.75 7.33 -16.04
C PRO A 290 18.86 8.69 -15.33
N GLN A 291 19.17 9.76 -16.08
CA GLN A 291 19.29 11.12 -15.53
C GLN A 291 18.05 11.61 -14.73
N PRO A 292 16.79 11.34 -15.14
CA PRO A 292 15.62 11.73 -14.37
C PRO A 292 15.58 11.08 -12.98
N MET A 293 16.09 9.86 -12.86
CA MET A 293 16.11 9.12 -11.60
C MET A 293 17.17 9.69 -10.65
N LEU A 294 18.35 9.99 -11.19
CA LEU A 294 19.42 10.66 -10.47
C LEU A 294 18.94 12.01 -9.91
N ALA A 295 18.27 12.83 -10.72
CA ALA A 295 17.72 14.12 -10.28
C ALA A 295 16.69 13.98 -9.13
N ARG A 296 15.78 13.00 -9.19
CA ARG A 296 14.77 12.75 -8.14
C ARG A 296 15.39 12.25 -6.84
N PHE A 297 16.34 11.33 -6.91
CA PHE A 297 17.07 10.85 -5.72
C PHE A 297 17.85 11.99 -5.06
N LEU A 298 18.51 12.83 -5.86
CA LEU A 298 19.19 14.04 -5.39
C LEU A 298 18.22 15.00 -4.69
N ALA A 299 17.02 15.19 -5.22
CA ALA A 299 15.99 16.04 -4.61
C ALA A 299 15.59 15.54 -3.21
N GLU A 300 15.38 14.24 -3.03
CA GLU A 300 15.01 13.64 -1.74
C GLU A 300 16.14 13.73 -0.71
N ILE A 301 17.37 13.37 -1.09
CA ILE A 301 18.52 13.47 -0.17
C ILE A 301 18.79 14.93 0.20
N THR A 302 18.67 15.85 -0.77
CA THR A 302 18.78 17.29 -0.50
C THR A 302 17.72 17.73 0.49
N ALA A 303 16.45 17.32 0.30
CA ALA A 303 15.36 17.63 1.22
C ALA A 303 15.62 17.09 2.64
N LEU A 304 16.16 15.87 2.78
CA LEU A 304 16.52 15.28 4.07
C LEU A 304 17.70 15.97 4.76
N ALA A 305 18.62 16.51 3.97
CA ALA A 305 19.76 17.27 4.43
C ALA A 305 19.39 18.73 4.77
N ARG A 306 18.17 19.22 4.46
CA ARG A 306 17.74 20.58 4.81
C ARG A 306 17.70 20.80 6.33
N GLY A 307 18.11 22.00 6.75
CA GLY A 307 18.09 22.44 8.15
C GLY A 307 19.15 23.51 8.43
N PRO A 308 19.02 24.29 9.53
CA PRO A 308 19.98 25.34 9.86
C PRO A 308 21.39 24.77 10.04
N GLY A 309 22.35 25.29 9.28
CA GLY A 309 23.76 24.88 9.35
C GLY A 309 24.13 23.60 8.58
N ARG A 310 23.18 22.95 7.90
CA ARG A 310 23.41 21.71 7.15
C ARG A 310 23.81 22.01 5.70
N ARG A 311 24.77 21.27 5.16
CA ARG A 311 25.24 21.35 3.77
C ARG A 311 25.34 19.93 3.23
N LEU A 312 24.80 19.67 2.05
CA LEU A 312 25.02 18.40 1.37
C LEU A 312 26.28 18.54 0.50
N ARG A 313 27.21 17.60 0.63
CA ARG A 313 28.36 17.50 -0.27
C ARG A 313 28.10 16.40 -1.28
N VAL A 314 28.22 16.69 -2.55
CA VAL A 314 27.98 15.75 -3.65
C VAL A 314 29.29 15.51 -4.38
N ILE A 315 29.62 14.25 -4.65
CA ILE A 315 30.76 13.81 -5.44
C ILE A 315 30.17 12.98 -6.58
N CYS A 316 30.28 13.48 -7.82
CA CYS A 316 30.01 12.66 -8.99
C CYS A 316 31.18 11.67 -9.16
N CYS A 317 30.88 10.41 -9.48
CA CYS A 317 31.89 9.38 -9.64
C CYS A 317 31.56 8.52 -10.86
N ASP A 318 32.56 8.39 -11.73
CA ASP A 318 32.59 7.38 -12.79
C ASP A 318 33.81 6.47 -12.52
N LEU A 319 34.82 6.45 -13.40
CA LEU A 319 36.11 5.82 -13.14
C LEU A 319 36.95 6.61 -12.12
N HIS A 320 36.68 7.92 -11.99
CA HIS A 320 37.35 8.78 -11.04
C HIS A 320 36.35 9.61 -10.24
N ALA A 321 36.72 9.99 -9.02
CA ALA A 321 35.95 10.93 -8.22
C ALA A 321 36.14 12.36 -8.74
N HIS A 322 35.04 13.00 -9.14
CA HIS A 322 35.04 14.40 -9.58
C HIS A 322 35.10 15.36 -8.37
N PRO A 323 35.44 16.65 -8.58
CA PRO A 323 35.53 17.63 -7.51
C PRO A 323 34.24 17.73 -6.67
N VAL A 324 34.40 17.88 -5.35
CA VAL A 324 33.26 17.95 -4.44
C VAL A 324 32.44 19.21 -4.66
N GLN A 325 31.13 19.06 -4.80
CA GLN A 325 30.17 20.14 -4.93
C GLN A 325 29.47 20.34 -3.58
N THR A 326 29.40 21.58 -3.10
CA THR A 326 28.65 21.91 -1.88
C THR A 326 27.30 22.49 -2.26
N VAL A 327 26.24 21.74 -1.96
CA VAL A 327 24.92 21.93 -2.55
C VAL A 327 23.94 22.34 -1.45
N ARG A 328 23.13 23.37 -1.73
CA ARG A 328 22.03 23.81 -0.87
C ARG A 328 20.67 23.57 -1.51
N ARG A 329 20.61 23.63 -2.84
CA ARG A 329 19.43 23.33 -3.65
C ARG A 329 19.79 22.29 -4.69
N THR A 330 18.83 21.46 -5.07
CA THR A 330 19.04 20.40 -6.05
C THR A 330 19.40 20.96 -7.43
N GLU A 331 18.95 22.17 -7.75
CA GLU A 331 19.31 22.90 -8.98
C GLU A 331 20.81 23.26 -9.05
N ASP A 332 21.53 23.29 -7.93
CA ASP A 332 22.96 23.67 -7.88
C ASP A 332 23.90 22.50 -8.24
N ILE A 333 23.36 21.33 -8.62
CA ILE A 333 24.14 20.11 -8.86
C ILE A 333 24.50 20.04 -10.34
N GLU A 334 25.79 20.10 -10.65
CA GLU A 334 26.31 19.84 -11.98
C GLU A 334 26.68 18.36 -12.10
N LEU A 335 25.92 17.60 -12.90
CA LEU A 335 26.23 16.21 -13.16
C LEU A 335 27.40 16.11 -14.15
N THR A 336 28.59 15.78 -13.66
CA THR A 336 29.82 15.63 -14.45
C THR A 336 30.24 14.17 -14.54
N GLY A 337 30.47 13.65 -15.75
CA GLY A 337 30.95 12.29 -15.98
C GLY A 337 30.38 11.65 -17.24
N GLY A 338 30.47 10.31 -17.34
CA GLY A 338 29.86 9.51 -18.42
C GLY A 338 30.66 8.27 -18.86
N GLY A 339 31.68 7.86 -18.10
CA GLY A 339 32.50 6.68 -18.35
C GLY A 339 31.99 5.40 -17.66
N GLY A 340 32.89 4.41 -17.49
CA GLY A 340 32.66 3.25 -16.62
C GLY A 340 32.59 3.63 -15.13
N THR A 341 32.48 2.66 -14.23
CA THR A 341 32.21 2.92 -12.80
C THR A 341 33.25 2.26 -11.89
N ASP A 342 33.85 3.05 -10.98
CA ASP A 342 34.62 2.56 -9.84
C ASP A 342 34.32 3.37 -8.56
N LEU A 343 33.30 2.93 -7.81
CA LEU A 343 32.89 3.58 -6.57
C LEU A 343 33.89 3.44 -5.42
N ARG A 344 34.99 2.68 -5.58
CA ARG A 344 36.10 2.69 -4.60
C ARG A 344 36.70 4.09 -4.52
N GLU A 345 36.88 4.75 -5.66
CA GLU A 345 37.42 6.11 -5.75
C GLU A 345 36.45 7.13 -5.14
N GLY A 346 35.15 7.04 -5.46
CA GLY A 346 34.13 7.94 -4.91
C GLY A 346 34.00 7.84 -3.39
N ILE A 347 34.00 6.62 -2.84
CA ILE A 347 33.94 6.41 -1.39
C ILE A 347 35.25 6.86 -0.71
N ALA A 348 36.42 6.58 -1.32
CA ALA A 348 37.70 7.04 -0.80
C ALA A 348 37.77 8.58 -0.76
N ALA A 349 37.34 9.25 -1.82
CA ALA A 349 37.26 10.71 -1.89
C ALA A 349 36.32 11.27 -0.81
N ALA A 350 35.15 10.66 -0.59
CA ALA A 350 34.24 11.06 0.48
C ALA A 350 34.89 10.93 1.88
N LEU A 351 35.65 9.86 2.12
CA LEU A 351 36.33 9.62 3.40
C LEU A 351 37.52 10.55 3.65
N ALA A 352 38.15 11.08 2.60
CA ALA A 352 39.27 12.01 2.69
C ALA A 352 38.86 13.44 3.06
N LEU A 353 37.57 13.78 2.93
CA LEU A 353 37.06 15.12 3.21
C LEU A 353 37.26 15.55 4.66
N ARG A 354 37.41 16.87 4.86
CA ARG A 354 37.47 17.52 6.18
C ARG A 354 36.40 18.62 6.27
N PRO A 355 35.47 18.56 7.22
CA PRO A 355 35.25 17.50 8.22
C PRO A 355 34.87 16.16 7.57
N ARG A 356 35.24 15.07 8.24
CA ARG A 356 34.93 13.70 7.80
C ARG A 356 33.41 13.49 7.82
N PRO A 357 32.81 12.81 6.82
CA PRO A 357 31.38 12.52 6.86
C PRO A 357 31.01 11.60 8.02
N ASP A 358 29.80 11.79 8.53
CA ASP A 358 29.12 10.90 9.47
C ASP A 358 28.30 9.82 8.74
N LEU A 359 27.88 10.09 7.51
CA LEU A 359 27.13 9.17 6.65
C LEU A 359 27.54 9.38 5.18
N VAL A 360 27.85 8.28 4.49
CA VAL A 360 28.02 8.29 3.03
C VAL A 360 26.78 7.68 2.40
N VAL A 361 26.14 8.41 1.49
CA VAL A 361 25.05 7.92 0.65
C VAL A 361 25.62 7.68 -0.75
N VAL A 362 25.28 6.57 -1.37
CA VAL A 362 25.74 6.19 -2.70
C VAL A 362 24.51 5.93 -3.56
N LEU A 363 24.42 6.54 -4.73
CA LEU A 363 23.43 6.16 -5.74
C LEU A 363 24.16 5.39 -6.84
N THR A 364 23.71 4.18 -7.17
CA THR A 364 24.32 3.36 -8.23
C THR A 364 23.34 2.27 -8.72
N ASP A 365 23.60 1.70 -9.90
CA ASP A 365 22.96 0.46 -10.36
C ASP A 365 23.57 -0.80 -9.72
N GLY A 366 24.67 -0.63 -8.97
CA GLY A 366 25.40 -1.65 -8.24
C GLY A 366 26.40 -2.45 -9.07
N GLN A 367 26.62 -2.10 -10.35
CA GLN A 367 27.56 -2.76 -11.26
C GLN A 367 28.94 -2.08 -11.23
N THR A 368 29.53 -2.02 -10.05
CA THR A 368 30.82 -1.37 -9.79
C THR A 368 31.71 -2.24 -8.90
N PRO A 369 33.04 -2.15 -9.02
CA PRO A 369 33.93 -2.54 -7.95
C PRO A 369 33.55 -1.83 -6.64
N TRP A 370 33.53 -2.58 -5.54
CA TRP A 370 33.27 -2.08 -4.19
C TRP A 370 34.54 -2.17 -3.34
N PRO A 371 34.69 -1.35 -2.28
CA PRO A 371 35.75 -1.54 -1.30
C PRO A 371 35.70 -2.94 -0.68
N GLU A 372 36.84 -3.62 -0.64
CA GLU A 372 36.95 -4.97 -0.04
C GLU A 372 36.61 -4.95 1.45
N HIS A 373 36.97 -3.86 2.13
CA HIS A 373 36.77 -3.69 3.56
C HIS A 373 35.68 -2.66 3.84
N ARG A 374 34.90 -2.91 4.90
CA ARG A 374 33.85 -2.00 5.37
C ARG A 374 34.46 -0.62 5.70
N PRO A 375 33.94 0.48 5.12
CA PRO A 375 34.32 1.83 5.51
C PRO A 375 34.03 2.12 7.00
N PRO A 376 34.83 2.99 7.65
CA PRO A 376 34.66 3.32 9.07
C PRO A 376 33.45 4.23 9.35
N VAL A 377 32.74 4.66 8.31
CA VAL A 377 31.49 5.42 8.38
C VAL A 377 30.36 4.57 7.79
N PRO A 378 29.12 4.67 8.29
CA PRO A 378 27.97 4.01 7.67
C PRO A 378 27.83 4.40 6.19
N VAL A 379 27.51 3.41 5.36
CA VAL A 379 27.24 3.60 3.92
C VAL A 379 25.83 3.15 3.61
N LEU A 380 25.06 4.02 2.96
CA LEU A 380 23.71 3.76 2.48
C LEU A 380 23.70 3.80 0.95
N VAL A 381 23.25 2.72 0.32
CA VAL A 381 23.20 2.55 -1.14
C VAL A 381 21.75 2.66 -1.59
N GLY A 382 21.43 3.67 -2.40
CA GLY A 382 20.26 3.70 -3.26
C GLY A 382 20.57 2.88 -4.51
N LEU A 383 19.98 1.69 -4.61
CA LEU A 383 20.23 0.75 -5.69
C LEU A 383 19.13 0.86 -6.74
N VAL A 384 19.51 1.34 -7.92
CA VAL A 384 18.62 1.52 -9.08
C VAL A 384 18.56 0.28 -9.98
N GLY A 385 19.59 -0.57 -9.91
CA GLY A 385 19.78 -1.72 -10.78
C GLY A 385 19.75 -3.05 -10.06
N THR A 386 20.22 -4.09 -10.76
CA THR A 386 20.28 -5.47 -10.26
C THR A 386 21.65 -5.84 -9.68
N GLY A 387 22.57 -4.87 -9.60
CA GLY A 387 23.89 -5.08 -9.01
C GLY A 387 23.80 -5.49 -7.54
N ARG A 388 24.90 -6.05 -7.02
CA ARG A 388 24.96 -6.59 -5.66
C ARG A 388 25.89 -5.74 -4.78
N PRO A 389 25.34 -4.80 -4.00
CA PRO A 389 26.12 -4.13 -2.98
C PRO A 389 26.65 -5.12 -1.93
N PRO A 390 27.79 -4.84 -1.30
CA PRO A 390 28.37 -5.69 -0.28
C PRO A 390 27.52 -5.71 0.99
N ALA A 391 27.52 -6.83 1.72
CA ALA A 391 26.67 -7.05 2.89
C ALA A 391 26.90 -6.05 4.05
N TRP A 392 28.04 -5.35 4.05
CA TRP A 392 28.33 -4.31 5.04
C TRP A 392 27.62 -2.97 4.78
N ALA A 393 27.10 -2.77 3.56
CA ALA A 393 26.36 -1.57 3.19
C ALA A 393 24.87 -1.73 3.49
N HIS A 394 24.19 -0.64 3.84
CA HIS A 394 22.74 -0.63 3.91
C HIS A 394 22.17 -0.34 2.54
N THR A 395 21.31 -1.20 2.00
CA THR A 395 20.75 -1.02 0.65
C THR A 395 19.27 -0.67 0.71
N VAL A 396 18.85 0.28 -0.11
CA VAL A 396 17.46 0.63 -0.42
C VAL A 396 17.29 0.49 -1.92
N THR A 397 16.39 -0.37 -2.38
CA THR A 397 16.14 -0.58 -3.81
C THR A 397 15.13 0.46 -4.32
N ILE A 398 15.43 1.05 -5.47
CA ILE A 398 14.62 2.06 -6.16
C ILE A 398 14.21 1.45 -7.49
N ARG A 399 12.91 1.29 -7.75
CA ARG A 399 12.42 0.69 -9.01
C ARG A 399 11.88 1.78 -9.94
N ASP A 400 11.96 1.53 -11.25
CA ASP A 400 11.39 2.43 -12.27
C ASP A 400 9.88 2.62 -12.11
N GLU A 401 9.14 1.57 -11.72
CA GLU A 401 7.68 1.61 -11.54
C GLU A 401 7.24 2.54 -10.37
N ASP A 402 8.12 2.78 -9.40
CA ASP A 402 7.89 3.72 -8.30
C ASP A 402 7.96 5.19 -8.77
N LEU A 403 8.28 5.44 -10.04
CA LEU A 403 8.43 6.77 -10.65
C LEU A 403 7.20 7.23 -11.46
N ASP A 404 6.39 6.29 -11.96
CA ASP A 404 5.22 6.57 -12.81
C ASP A 404 3.94 6.83 -12.00
N ARG A 405 3.87 6.31 -10.76
CA ARG A 405 2.77 6.56 -9.82
C ARG A 405 2.61 8.02 -9.38
N GLU A 406 3.49 8.92 -9.81
CA GLU A 406 3.48 10.36 -9.47
C GLU A 406 3.06 11.27 -10.64
N ARG A 407 2.70 10.71 -11.82
CA ARG A 407 2.06 11.48 -12.91
C ARG A 407 0.53 11.37 -12.95
N SER A 408 -0.06 10.55 -12.08
CA SER A 408 -1.52 10.34 -11.99
C SER A 408 -2.10 10.97 -10.73
#